data_AF-A0A1S3G1V7-F1
#
_entry.id   AF-A0A1S3G1V7-F1
#
_cell.length_a   1.000
_cell.length_b   1.000
_cell.length_c   1.000
_cell.angle_alpha   90.00
_cell.angle_beta   90.00
_cell.angle_gamma   90.00
#
_symmetry.space_group_name_H-M   'P 1'
#
loop_
_entity.id
_entity.type
_entity.pdbx_description
1 polymer ?
#
loop_
_entity_poly.entity_id
_entity_poly.type
_entity_poly.pdbx_seq_one_letter_code
_entity_poly.pdbx_strand_id
1 'polypeptide(L)'
;MMGCSNPHPHCQVWASSFLPDIAQREERSQQAYQSQHGEPLLVEYGRQELLRKERLVLTSEHWLVLVPFWAVWPFQTLLLPRRHVRRLPELTPAERDDLASIMKKLLTKYDNLFEMSFPYSMGWHGAPTGSEVGAKWDHWQLHAHYYPPLLRSATVRKFMVGYEMLAQAQRDLTPEQAAERLRALPEVHYQLKANKETAAVI
;
A
#
# COMPACT_ATOMS: atom_id res chain seq x y z
N MET A 1 5.05 -3.10 19.34
CA MET A 1 4.13 -3.09 18.17
C MET A 1 4.98 -2.84 16.93
N MET A 2 4.90 -3.69 15.88
CA MET A 2 5.80 -3.71 14.67
C MET A 2 7.32 -3.51 14.88
N GLY A 3 7.84 -3.70 16.11
CA GLY A 3 9.25 -3.50 16.43
C GLY A 3 9.71 -2.04 16.61
N CYS A 4 8.82 -1.05 16.51
CA CYS A 4 9.18 0.36 16.76
C CYS A 4 9.24 0.64 18.27
N SER A 5 10.39 1.14 18.76
CA SER A 5 10.65 1.45 20.16
C SER A 5 10.57 2.94 20.52
N ASN A 6 10.60 3.83 19.52
CA ASN A 6 10.48 5.28 19.69
C ASN A 6 9.15 5.78 19.09
N PRO A 7 8.26 6.41 19.88
CA PRO A 7 6.94 6.83 19.41
C PRO A 7 6.94 8.06 18.49
N HIS A 8 8.08 8.74 18.30
CA HIS A 8 8.17 9.88 17.39
C HIS A 8 7.86 9.46 15.95
N PRO A 9 7.06 10.20 15.16
CA PRO A 9 6.78 9.85 13.77
C PRO A 9 8.03 9.99 12.91
N HIS A 10 8.55 8.86 12.41
CA HIS A 10 9.74 8.80 11.56
C HIS A 10 9.63 7.65 10.55
N CYS A 11 10.53 7.67 9.56
CA CYS A 11 10.76 6.53 8.67
C CYS A 11 12.26 6.21 8.60
N GLN A 12 12.62 5.17 7.87
CA GLN A 12 14.01 4.77 7.65
C GLN A 12 14.29 4.69 6.15
N VAL A 13 15.53 5.02 5.78
CA VAL A 13 16.03 4.86 4.41
C VAL A 13 17.32 4.06 4.49
N TRP A 14 17.30 2.85 3.93
CA TRP A 14 18.48 1.99 3.84
C TRP A 14 18.89 1.87 2.38
N ALA A 15 20.14 2.23 2.08
CA ALA A 15 20.74 2.07 0.78
C ALA A 15 21.75 0.92 0.81
N SER A 16 21.65 0.00 -0.15
CA SER A 16 22.52 -1.18 -0.25
C SER A 16 23.30 -1.16 -1.57
N SER A 17 24.50 -1.74 -1.56
CA SER A 17 25.33 -1.96 -2.76
C SER A 17 24.85 -3.13 -3.63
N PHE A 18 23.82 -3.85 -3.17
CA PHE A 18 23.18 -4.98 -3.87
C PHE A 18 21.68 -4.72 -3.99
N LEU A 19 21.06 -5.33 -5.00
CA LEU A 19 19.60 -5.33 -5.15
C LEU A 19 18.99 -6.38 -4.20
N PRO A 20 18.12 -6.01 -3.23
CA PRO A 20 17.54 -6.97 -2.28
C PRO A 20 16.63 -8.01 -2.95
N ASP A 21 16.44 -9.16 -2.29
CA ASP A 21 15.70 -10.32 -2.84
C ASP A 21 14.30 -9.98 -3.39
N ILE A 22 13.52 -9.16 -2.68
CA ILE A 22 12.18 -8.76 -3.11
C ILE A 22 12.27 -7.90 -4.38
N ALA A 23 13.21 -6.95 -4.43
CA ALA A 23 13.41 -6.10 -5.58
C ALA A 23 13.89 -6.89 -6.81
N GLN A 24 14.73 -7.92 -6.63
CA GLN A 24 15.13 -8.82 -7.72
C GLN A 24 13.95 -9.62 -8.29
N ARG A 25 13.02 -10.06 -7.44
CA ARG A 25 11.83 -10.80 -7.87
C ARG A 25 10.87 -9.90 -8.64
N GLU A 26 10.64 -8.68 -8.16
CA GLU A 26 9.80 -7.69 -8.85
C GLU A 26 10.42 -7.21 -10.17
N GLU A 27 11.74 -7.06 -10.23
CA GLU A 27 12.47 -6.79 -11.47
C GLU A 27 12.18 -7.87 -12.51
N ARG A 28 12.41 -9.14 -12.15
CA ARG A 28 12.24 -10.27 -13.08
C ARG A 28 10.80 -10.40 -13.58
N SER A 29 9.82 -10.25 -12.69
CA SER A 29 8.41 -10.42 -13.06
C SER A 29 7.90 -9.28 -13.94
N GLN A 30 8.24 -8.02 -13.61
CA GLN A 30 7.85 -6.87 -14.41
C GLN A 30 8.52 -6.89 -15.79
N GLN A 31 9.82 -7.20 -15.86
CA GLN A 31 10.55 -7.33 -17.12
C GLN A 31 9.95 -8.43 -18.00
N ALA A 32 9.71 -9.62 -17.44
CA ALA A 32 9.14 -10.74 -18.20
C ALA A 32 7.74 -10.41 -18.74
N TYR A 33 6.90 -9.77 -17.93
CA TYR A 33 5.55 -9.37 -18.34
C TYR A 33 5.59 -8.34 -19.47
N GLN A 34 6.41 -7.29 -19.35
CA GLN A 34 6.53 -6.28 -20.41
C GLN A 34 7.06 -6.89 -21.70
N SER A 35 8.06 -7.78 -21.63
CA SER A 35 8.58 -8.46 -22.82
C SER A 35 7.53 -9.32 -23.53
N GLN A 36 6.57 -9.89 -22.80
CA GLN A 36 5.50 -10.72 -23.36
C GLN A 36 4.30 -9.91 -23.86
N HIS A 37 3.94 -8.83 -23.17
CA HIS A 37 2.68 -8.12 -23.36
C HIS A 37 2.82 -6.70 -23.91
N GLY A 38 4.03 -6.13 -23.93
CA GLY A 38 4.32 -4.78 -24.42
C GLY A 38 3.98 -3.64 -23.46
N GLU A 39 3.39 -3.92 -22.30
CA GLU A 39 2.92 -2.94 -21.31
C GLU A 39 3.44 -3.27 -19.90
N PRO A 40 3.68 -2.29 -19.00
CA PRO A 40 4.10 -2.58 -17.63
C PRO A 40 3.02 -3.31 -16.82
N LEU A 41 3.42 -4.35 -16.09
CA LEU A 41 2.52 -5.25 -15.34
C LEU A 41 1.54 -4.49 -14.44
N LEU A 42 2.06 -3.58 -13.60
CA LEU A 42 1.23 -2.89 -12.61
C LEU A 42 0.38 -1.77 -13.21
N VAL A 43 0.74 -1.24 -14.39
CA VAL A 43 -0.11 -0.29 -15.13
C VAL A 43 -1.34 -1.01 -15.65
N GLU A 44 -1.17 -2.17 -16.29
CA GLU A 44 -2.28 -3.01 -16.74
C GLU A 44 -3.12 -3.52 -15.55
N TYR A 45 -2.47 -3.96 -14.47
CA TYR A 45 -3.18 -4.37 -13.25
C TYR A 45 -4.03 -3.25 -12.65
N GLY A 46 -3.49 -2.02 -12.56
CA GLY A 46 -4.24 -0.85 -12.09
C GLY A 46 -5.45 -0.54 -12.99
N ARG A 47 -5.29 -0.65 -14.31
CA ARG A 47 -6.39 -0.49 -15.28
C ARG A 47 -7.49 -1.53 -15.07
N GLN A 48 -7.13 -2.79 -14.89
CA GLN A 48 -8.08 -3.89 -14.65
C GLN A 48 -8.86 -3.70 -13.34
N GLU A 49 -8.19 -3.24 -12.28
CA GLU A 49 -8.83 -3.00 -10.98
C GLU A 49 -9.78 -1.78 -11.02
N LEU A 50 -9.47 -0.76 -11.81
CA LEU A 50 -10.38 0.35 -12.09
C LEU A 50 -11.66 -0.09 -12.82
N LEU A 51 -11.59 -1.12 -13.67
CA LEU A 51 -12.74 -1.71 -14.34
C LEU A 51 -13.57 -2.60 -13.40
N ARG A 52 -12.91 -3.45 -12.60
CA ARG A 52 -13.56 -4.45 -11.72
C ARG A 52 -14.13 -3.86 -10.44
N LYS A 53 -13.50 -2.81 -9.89
CA LYS A 53 -13.93 -1.99 -8.73
C LYS A 53 -14.03 -2.70 -7.37
N GLU A 54 -14.20 -4.02 -7.32
CA GLU A 54 -14.43 -4.79 -6.09
C GLU A 54 -13.33 -4.66 -5.03
N ARG A 55 -12.08 -4.42 -5.44
CA ARG A 55 -10.90 -4.32 -4.56
C ARG A 55 -10.34 -2.90 -4.39
N LEU A 56 -10.92 -1.89 -5.06
CA LEU A 56 -10.49 -0.49 -4.90
C LEU A 56 -10.83 0.01 -3.49
N VAL A 57 -9.93 0.73 -2.83
CA VAL A 57 -10.18 1.35 -1.51
C VAL A 57 -10.39 2.85 -1.66
N LEU A 58 -9.49 3.51 -2.40
CA LEU A 58 -9.54 4.94 -2.70
C LEU A 58 -9.07 5.18 -4.13
N THR A 59 -9.63 6.20 -4.76
CA THR A 59 -9.17 6.69 -6.05
C THR A 59 -9.16 8.21 -6.04
N SER A 60 -8.08 8.82 -6.50
CA SER A 60 -7.95 10.26 -6.70
C SER A 60 -7.61 10.58 -8.15
N GLU A 61 -7.29 11.83 -8.49
CA GLU A 61 -6.93 12.20 -9.86
C GLU A 61 -5.69 11.43 -10.35
N HIS A 62 -4.66 11.31 -9.50
CA HIS A 62 -3.37 10.76 -9.88
C HIS A 62 -3.05 9.40 -9.27
N TRP A 63 -3.78 8.96 -8.24
CA TRP A 63 -3.46 7.74 -7.50
C TRP A 63 -4.65 6.79 -7.37
N LEU A 64 -4.33 5.52 -7.13
CA LEU A 64 -5.27 4.52 -6.67
C LEU A 64 -4.70 3.74 -5.49
N VAL A 65 -5.58 3.39 -4.55
CA VAL A 65 -5.31 2.45 -3.46
C VAL A 65 -6.26 1.28 -3.63
N LEU A 66 -5.74 0.07 -3.55
CA LEU A 66 -6.54 -1.15 -3.61
C LEU A 66 -6.01 -2.19 -2.63
N VAL A 67 -6.84 -3.19 -2.30
CA VAL A 67 -6.35 -4.43 -1.69
C VAL A 67 -5.93 -5.35 -2.83
N PRO A 68 -4.64 -5.71 -2.98
CA PRO A 68 -4.22 -6.50 -4.12
C PRO A 68 -4.87 -7.89 -4.09
N PHE A 69 -5.16 -8.45 -5.27
CA PHE A 69 -5.77 -9.78 -5.39
C PHE A 69 -4.96 -10.87 -4.65
N TRP A 70 -3.63 -10.72 -4.64
CA TRP A 70 -2.68 -11.61 -3.96
C TRP A 70 -2.31 -11.16 -2.52
N ALA A 71 -3.10 -10.28 -1.90
CA ALA A 71 -2.84 -9.79 -0.55
C ALA A 71 -2.65 -10.95 0.44
N VAL A 72 -1.62 -10.88 1.30
CA VAL A 72 -1.36 -11.85 2.37
C VAL A 72 -1.81 -11.31 3.73
N TRP A 73 -1.60 -10.01 3.99
CA TRP A 73 -2.06 -9.38 5.22
C TRP A 73 -3.54 -9.02 5.15
N PRO A 74 -4.28 -9.00 6.29
CA PRO A 74 -5.75 -8.91 6.27
C PRO A 74 -6.26 -7.69 5.53
N PHE A 75 -5.69 -6.52 5.85
CA PHE A 75 -6.01 -5.22 5.23
C PHE A 75 -4.82 -4.66 4.46
N GLN A 76 -4.03 -5.54 3.82
CA GLN A 76 -2.93 -5.13 2.93
C GLN A 76 -3.44 -4.18 1.86
N THR A 77 -2.72 -3.10 1.58
CA THR A 77 -3.02 -2.25 0.42
C THR A 77 -1.80 -2.02 -0.45
N LEU A 78 -2.06 -1.86 -1.74
CA LEU A 78 -1.14 -1.39 -2.75
C LEU A 78 -1.57 0.03 -3.16
N LEU A 79 -0.62 0.97 -3.11
CA LEU A 79 -0.79 2.35 -3.57
C LEU A 79 0.12 2.56 -4.79
N LEU A 80 -0.44 2.98 -5.92
CA LEU A 80 0.31 3.25 -7.14
C LEU A 80 -0.26 4.46 -7.91
N PRO A 81 0.58 5.21 -8.65
CA PRO A 81 0.09 6.27 -9.49
C PRO A 81 -0.62 5.68 -10.70
N ARG A 82 -1.59 6.43 -11.24
CA ARG A 82 -2.32 6.07 -12.46
C ARG A 82 -1.47 6.26 -13.72
N ARG A 83 -0.59 7.27 -13.71
CA ARG A 83 0.41 7.47 -14.76
C ARG A 83 1.53 6.45 -14.59
N HIS A 84 2.14 6.06 -15.71
CA HIS A 84 3.39 5.31 -15.69
C HIS A 84 4.52 6.18 -15.12
N VAL A 85 5.05 5.75 -13.97
CA VAL A 85 6.10 6.45 -13.21
C VAL A 85 7.09 5.39 -12.74
N ARG A 86 8.39 5.55 -13.01
CA ARG A 86 9.36 4.51 -12.64
C ARG A 86 9.91 4.72 -11.24
N ARG A 87 10.08 5.98 -10.82
CA ARG A 87 10.70 6.35 -9.54
C ARG A 87 10.00 7.53 -8.89
N LEU A 88 10.08 7.62 -7.57
CA LEU A 88 9.43 8.67 -6.77
C LEU A 88 9.82 10.11 -7.17
N PRO A 89 11.09 10.41 -7.52
CA PRO A 89 11.47 11.76 -7.98
C PRO A 89 10.80 12.20 -9.30
N GLU A 90 10.30 11.26 -10.10
CA GLU A 90 9.62 11.52 -11.39
C GLU A 90 8.17 12.01 -11.22
N LEU A 91 7.67 12.09 -9.98
CA LEU A 91 6.36 12.67 -9.67
C LEU A 91 6.37 14.19 -9.88
N THR A 92 5.36 14.66 -10.60
CA THR A 92 5.07 16.09 -10.77
C THR A 92 4.57 16.72 -9.46
N PRO A 93 4.59 18.06 -9.31
CA PRO A 93 4.06 18.71 -8.12
C PRO A 93 2.61 18.33 -7.79
N ALA A 94 1.72 18.30 -8.78
CA ALA A 94 0.32 17.90 -8.60
C ALA A 94 0.19 16.44 -8.11
N GLU A 95 0.97 15.53 -8.66
CA GLU A 95 0.98 14.13 -8.21
C GLU A 95 1.50 13.97 -6.78
N ARG A 96 2.42 14.84 -6.33
CA ARG A 96 2.92 14.83 -4.95
C ARG A 96 1.89 15.36 -3.95
N ASP A 97 1.18 16.42 -4.30
CA ASP A 97 0.11 16.97 -3.46
C ASP A 97 -1.05 15.97 -3.33
N ASP A 98 -1.43 15.34 -4.44
CA ASP A 98 -2.46 14.30 -4.45
C ASP A 98 -2.00 13.03 -3.70
N LEU A 99 -0.70 12.69 -3.76
CA LEU A 99 -0.13 11.60 -2.95
C LEU A 99 -0.29 11.87 -1.46
N ALA A 100 0.05 13.07 -0.99
CA ALA A 100 -0.11 13.45 0.41
C ALA A 100 -1.59 13.38 0.85
N SER A 101 -2.50 13.86 -0.01
CA SER A 101 -3.94 13.82 0.21
C SER A 101 -4.47 12.37 0.32
N ILE A 102 -4.15 11.50 -0.64
CA ILE A 102 -4.67 10.13 -0.65
C ILE A 102 -4.05 9.28 0.47
N MET A 103 -2.78 9.50 0.82
CA MET A 103 -2.16 8.85 1.98
C MET A 103 -2.87 9.25 3.27
N LYS A 104 -3.16 10.55 3.48
CA LYS A 104 -3.93 11.01 4.65
C LYS A 104 -5.28 10.31 4.75
N LYS A 105 -6.00 10.19 3.64
CA LYS A 105 -7.30 9.50 3.58
C LYS A 105 -7.18 8.00 3.90
N LEU A 106 -6.19 7.32 3.33
CA LEU A 106 -5.93 5.90 3.59
C LEU A 106 -5.61 5.67 5.07
N LEU A 107 -4.66 6.42 5.62
CA LEU A 107 -4.24 6.25 7.02
C LEU A 107 -5.37 6.59 8.00
N THR A 108 -6.21 7.59 7.68
CA THR A 108 -7.40 7.89 8.47
C THR A 108 -8.39 6.73 8.46
N LYS A 109 -8.64 6.12 7.29
CA LYS A 109 -9.49 4.92 7.19
C LYS A 109 -8.90 3.74 7.97
N TYR A 110 -7.58 3.55 7.96
CA TYR A 110 -6.95 2.52 8.78
C TYR A 110 -7.20 2.74 10.28
N ASP A 111 -6.97 3.96 10.78
CA ASP A 111 -7.20 4.25 12.20
C ASP A 111 -8.68 4.09 12.58
N ASN A 112 -9.59 4.49 11.70
CA ASN A 112 -11.03 4.36 11.89
C ASN A 112 -11.52 2.89 11.88
N LEU A 113 -10.77 1.94 11.31
CA LEU A 113 -11.23 0.56 11.16
C LEU A 113 -11.46 -0.12 12.52
N PHE A 114 -10.61 0.18 13.50
CA PHE A 114 -10.72 -0.33 14.88
C PHE A 114 -10.57 0.79 15.93
N GLU A 115 -10.77 2.05 15.52
CA GLU A 115 -10.69 3.26 16.36
C GLU A 115 -9.42 3.33 17.23
N MET A 116 -8.27 3.06 16.61
CA MET A 116 -6.95 3.11 17.25
C MET A 116 -5.88 3.57 16.26
N SER A 117 -4.71 3.98 16.75
CA SER A 117 -3.55 4.19 15.88
C SER A 117 -3.11 2.86 15.26
N PHE A 118 -3.39 2.68 13.97
CA PHE A 118 -3.32 1.39 13.28
C PHE A 118 -1.88 1.03 12.90
N PRO A 119 -1.32 -0.09 13.40
CA PRO A 119 0.06 -0.44 13.14
C PRO A 119 0.23 -1.01 11.73
N TYR A 120 1.34 -0.68 11.07
CA TYR A 120 1.75 -1.28 9.80
C TYR A 120 3.26 -1.17 9.58
N SER A 121 3.79 -1.97 8.68
CA SER A 121 5.03 -1.66 7.96
C SER A 121 4.68 -1.22 6.55
N MET A 122 5.35 -0.20 6.03
CA MET A 122 5.16 0.25 4.65
C MET A 122 6.50 0.57 3.99
N GLY A 123 6.52 0.58 2.66
CA GLY A 123 7.71 0.90 1.89
C GLY A 123 7.38 1.17 0.43
N TRP A 124 8.32 1.84 -0.25
CA TRP A 124 8.23 2.21 -1.66
C TRP A 124 9.15 1.34 -2.50
N HIS A 125 8.63 0.83 -3.62
CA HIS A 125 9.40 0.16 -4.65
C HIS A 125 9.30 0.97 -5.96
N GLY A 126 10.45 1.16 -6.59
CA GLY A 126 10.59 1.81 -7.89
C GLY A 126 11.84 1.29 -8.59
N ALA A 127 12.05 1.71 -9.84
CA ALA A 127 13.15 1.23 -10.65
C ALA A 127 14.53 1.39 -9.97
N PRO A 128 15.43 0.39 -10.08
CA PRO A 128 16.77 0.44 -9.51
C PRO A 128 17.53 1.72 -9.87
N THR A 129 18.42 2.16 -8.98
CA THR A 129 19.32 3.31 -9.16
C THR A 129 20.78 2.86 -9.18
N GLY A 130 21.73 3.80 -9.09
CA GLY A 130 23.16 3.49 -9.12
C GLY A 130 23.75 3.64 -10.52
N SER A 131 24.78 2.85 -10.87
CA SER A 131 25.44 2.92 -12.17
C SER A 131 24.48 2.68 -13.34
N GLU A 132 23.48 1.82 -13.15
CA GLU A 132 22.50 1.44 -14.18
C GLU A 132 21.29 2.37 -14.25
N VAL A 133 21.30 3.54 -13.60
CA VAL A 133 20.13 4.44 -13.57
C VAL A 133 19.64 4.85 -14.96
N GLY A 134 20.56 4.93 -15.94
CA GLY A 134 20.29 5.25 -17.34
C GLY A 134 19.90 4.07 -18.23
N ALA A 135 19.89 2.84 -17.71
CA ALA A 135 19.39 1.68 -18.45
C ALA A 135 17.87 1.76 -18.68
N LYS A 136 17.35 0.86 -19.52
CA LYS A 136 15.90 0.77 -19.79
C LYS A 136 15.20 0.12 -18.60
N TRP A 137 14.33 0.88 -17.95
CA TRP A 137 13.52 0.45 -16.81
C TRP A 137 12.03 0.68 -17.06
N ASP A 138 11.61 0.65 -18.32
CA ASP A 138 10.25 1.00 -18.72
C ASP A 138 9.23 -0.04 -18.23
N HIS A 139 9.67 -1.23 -17.81
CA HIS A 139 8.82 -2.26 -17.17
C HIS A 139 8.43 -1.92 -15.74
N TRP A 140 9.16 -1.03 -15.06
CA TRP A 140 8.88 -0.67 -13.68
C TRP A 140 7.72 0.29 -13.55
N GLN A 141 6.92 0.06 -12.50
CA GLN A 141 5.94 1.01 -12.01
C GLN A 141 6.17 1.26 -10.52
N LEU A 142 6.29 2.54 -10.15
CA LEU A 142 6.38 3.00 -8.77
C LEU A 142 5.14 2.54 -7.99
N HIS A 143 5.35 1.96 -6.81
CA HIS A 143 4.25 1.57 -5.94
C HIS A 143 4.70 1.49 -4.48
N ALA A 144 3.73 1.57 -3.56
CA ALA A 144 3.95 1.38 -2.14
C ALA A 144 3.09 0.23 -1.60
N HIS A 145 3.66 -0.52 -0.67
CA HIS A 145 2.96 -1.59 0.05
C HIS A 145 2.68 -1.18 1.48
N TYR A 146 1.51 -1.55 2.00
CA TYR A 146 1.18 -1.46 3.43
C TYR A 146 0.84 -2.85 3.97
N TYR A 147 1.52 -3.24 5.06
CA TYR A 147 1.42 -4.55 5.68
C TYR A 147 0.94 -4.46 7.14
N PRO A 148 -0.37 -4.24 7.38
CA PRO A 148 -0.91 -4.17 8.73
C PRO A 148 -1.22 -5.55 9.33
N PRO A 149 -0.93 -5.80 10.63
CA PRO A 149 -1.13 -7.09 11.26
C PRO A 149 -2.53 -7.29 11.85
N LEU A 150 -3.32 -6.23 12.09
CA LEU A 150 -4.62 -6.37 12.75
C LEU A 150 -5.64 -7.08 11.85
N LEU A 151 -6.50 -7.90 12.45
CA LEU A 151 -7.43 -8.78 11.73
C LEU A 151 -8.89 -8.56 12.13
N ARG A 152 -9.24 -8.67 13.42
CA ARG A 152 -10.65 -8.62 13.87
C ARG A 152 -10.98 -7.42 14.75
N SER A 153 -10.00 -6.90 15.49
CA SER A 153 -10.17 -5.79 16.42
C SER A 153 -8.81 -5.15 16.73
N ALA A 154 -8.82 -4.11 17.57
CA ALA A 154 -7.62 -3.47 18.10
C ALA A 154 -6.65 -4.41 18.82
N THR A 155 -7.14 -5.55 19.32
CA THR A 155 -6.36 -6.52 20.11
C THR A 155 -6.13 -7.85 19.41
N VAL A 156 -6.83 -8.13 18.30
CA VAL A 156 -6.76 -9.42 17.59
C VAL A 156 -6.03 -9.25 16.25
N ARG A 157 -4.85 -9.87 16.17
CA ARG A 157 -3.92 -9.78 15.03
C ARG A 157 -3.72 -11.11 14.31
N LYS A 158 -3.31 -11.04 13.04
CA LYS A 158 -2.72 -12.14 12.29
C LYS A 158 -1.31 -12.43 12.80
N PHE A 159 -0.99 -13.71 12.89
CA PHE A 159 0.35 -14.23 13.15
C PHE A 159 0.79 -15.04 11.94
N MET A 160 1.83 -14.63 11.23
CA MET A 160 2.44 -15.44 10.17
C MET A 160 3.42 -16.43 10.80
N VAL A 161 2.88 -17.59 11.19
CA VAL A 161 3.60 -18.65 11.91
C VAL A 161 3.19 -20.03 11.39
N GLY A 162 3.80 -21.10 11.92
CA GLY A 162 3.38 -22.48 11.64
C GLY A 162 3.45 -22.81 10.15
N TYR A 163 2.30 -23.13 9.54
CA TYR A 163 2.21 -23.45 8.12
C TYR A 163 2.75 -22.32 7.21
N GLU A 164 2.57 -21.06 7.61
CA GLU A 164 3.01 -19.91 6.81
C GLU A 164 4.53 -19.72 6.80
N MET A 165 5.23 -20.27 7.81
CA MET A 165 6.71 -20.27 7.85
C MET A 165 7.31 -21.50 7.15
N LEU A 166 6.58 -22.60 7.07
CA LEU A 166 7.09 -23.90 6.58
C LEU A 166 6.57 -24.29 5.18
N ALA A 167 5.54 -23.61 4.68
CA ALA A 167 4.91 -23.95 3.40
C ALA A 167 4.56 -22.70 2.58
N GLN A 168 3.42 -22.05 2.85
CA GLN A 168 2.95 -20.90 2.08
C GLN A 168 2.02 -20.01 2.90
N ALA A 169 1.91 -18.74 2.48
CA ALA A 169 1.01 -17.77 3.09
C ALA A 169 -0.46 -18.21 3.02
N GLN A 170 -1.23 -17.89 4.07
CA GLN A 170 -2.67 -18.18 4.15
C GLN A 170 -3.44 -16.95 4.65
N ARG A 171 -4.71 -16.80 4.26
CA ARG A 171 -5.60 -15.76 4.80
C ARG A 171 -7.04 -16.26 4.92
N ASP A 172 -7.75 -15.75 5.93
CA ASP A 172 -9.16 -16.08 6.18
C ASP A 172 -10.15 -15.08 5.54
N LEU A 173 -9.84 -13.78 5.62
CA LEU A 173 -10.66 -12.69 5.09
C LEU A 173 -10.34 -12.51 3.61
N THR A 174 -11.29 -12.48 2.67
CA THR A 174 -10.92 -12.28 1.26
C THR A 174 -10.45 -10.84 0.97
N PRO A 175 -9.64 -10.60 -0.07
CA PRO A 175 -9.26 -9.25 -0.50
C PRO A 175 -10.45 -8.32 -0.77
N GLU A 176 -11.53 -8.85 -1.35
CA GLU A 176 -12.76 -8.12 -1.70
C GLU A 176 -13.49 -7.66 -0.43
N GLN A 177 -13.63 -8.56 0.56
CA GLN A 177 -14.23 -8.23 1.86
C GLN A 177 -13.39 -7.19 2.62
N ALA A 178 -12.06 -7.31 2.57
CA ALA A 178 -11.16 -6.33 3.18
C ALA A 178 -11.32 -4.94 2.54
N ALA A 179 -11.37 -4.89 1.21
CA ALA A 179 -11.55 -3.64 0.46
C ALA A 179 -12.91 -3.01 0.72
N GLU A 180 -13.99 -3.80 0.77
CA GLU A 180 -15.33 -3.35 1.11
C GLU A 180 -15.38 -2.67 2.48
N ARG A 181 -14.80 -3.32 3.51
CA ARG A 181 -14.73 -2.74 4.86
C ARG A 181 -13.97 -1.42 4.88
N LEU A 182 -12.81 -1.34 4.21
CA LEU A 182 -12.02 -0.09 4.15
C LEU A 182 -12.75 1.03 3.38
N ARG A 183 -13.44 0.68 2.29
CA ARG A 183 -14.24 1.65 1.51
C ARG A 183 -15.34 2.27 2.37
N ALA A 184 -16.04 1.46 3.18
CA ALA A 184 -17.19 1.90 3.98
C ALA A 184 -16.83 2.90 5.11
N LEU A 185 -15.57 3.00 5.51
CA LEU A 185 -15.13 3.86 6.61
C LEU A 185 -15.13 5.36 6.25
N PRO A 186 -15.37 6.27 7.21
CA PRO A 186 -15.31 7.70 6.95
C PRO A 186 -13.87 8.19 6.70
N GLU A 187 -13.74 9.31 5.98
CA GLU A 187 -12.46 10.02 5.76
C GLU A 187 -12.15 11.04 6.88
N VAL A 188 -13.06 11.24 7.84
CA VAL A 188 -12.82 12.04 9.05
C VAL A 188 -12.36 11.12 10.16
N HIS A 189 -11.24 11.47 10.81
CA HIS A 189 -10.64 10.67 11.87
C HIS A 189 -11.56 10.59 13.11
N TYR A 190 -11.69 9.40 13.70
CA TYR A 190 -12.64 9.11 14.79
C TYR A 190 -12.51 10.06 15.99
N GLN A 191 -11.29 10.44 16.37
CA GLN A 191 -11.04 11.39 17.46
C GLN A 191 -11.61 12.80 17.21
N LEU A 192 -11.66 13.24 15.95
CA LEU A 192 -12.24 14.55 15.61
C LEU A 192 -13.76 14.55 15.71
N LYS A 193 -14.39 13.38 15.56
CA LYS A 193 -15.84 13.21 15.72
C LYS A 193 -16.23 13.29 17.20
N ALA A 194 -15.50 12.58 18.07
CA ALA A 194 -15.72 12.60 19.52
C ALA A 194 -15.63 14.03 20.11
N ASN A 195 -14.69 14.84 19.62
CA ASN A 195 -14.54 16.23 20.08
C ASN A 195 -15.72 17.14 19.67
N LYS A 196 -16.36 16.90 18.52
CA LYS A 196 -17.54 17.66 18.10
C LYS A 196 -18.80 17.31 18.88
N GLU A 197 -18.98 16.03 19.22
CA GLU A 197 -20.09 15.58 20.06
C GLU A 197 -19.95 16.11 21.49
N THR A 198 -18.73 16.17 22.03
CA THR A 198 -18.47 16.74 23.36
C THR A 198 -18.70 18.25 23.39
N ALA A 199 -18.34 18.98 22.32
CA ALA A 199 -18.53 20.42 22.21
C ALA A 199 -19.98 20.86 21.92
N ALA A 200 -20.86 19.95 21.49
CA ALA A 200 -22.28 20.22 21.26
C ALA A 200 -23.15 20.00 22.51
N VAL A 201 -22.57 19.46 23.59
CA VAL A 201 -23.25 19.13 24.86
C VAL A 201 -22.92 20.14 25.97
N ILE A 202 -22.04 21.12 25.68
CA ILE A 202 -21.66 22.24 26.56
C ILE A 202 -22.21 23.53 25.98
#